data_AF-A0A842S8T2-F1
#
_entry.id   AF-A0A842S8T2-F1
#
_cell.length_a   1.000
_cell.length_b   1.000
_cell.length_c   1.000
_cell.angle_alpha   90.00
_cell.angle_beta   90.00
_cell.angle_gamma   90.00
#
_symmetry.space_group_name_H-M   'P 1'
#
loop_
_entity.id
_entity.type
_entity.pdbx_description
1 polymer ?
#
loop_
_entity_poly.entity_id
_entity_poly.type
_entity_poly.pdbx_seq_one_letter_code
_entity_poly.pdbx_strand_id
1 'polypeptide(L)'
;MKKTALITGVTGQDGSYLAQYLLEKKYKVLGMIRRTSTINFSRIKHIQDKIEIVQGDLIDQLSLIEILKKYNVKEVYNLAAQSFVPTSWNQPVLTGEVTALGVTRVLEAIRLVDPKIKFYQASSSEMFGKVKESPQDENTRFHPRSPYGVSKVYGYWITINYRESYDIFGCNGILFNHESPRRGIEFVTRKITDGVARIKYGYSKQLRLGNLNAKRDWGYAGDYVRAMHLMLQQKKPDDYVISTGETHSVREFCEYAFKKAGYDIKWKGKGKKEKGVCKKSKKTLVVVDERYFRPAEVHLLKGDYSKAKKELKWKPEVSFKELVGMMVEHDLYRYEEMKKQGNKPRK
;
A
#
# COMPACT_ATOMS: atom_id res chain seq x y z
N MET A 1 1.13 -9.92 -30.61
CA MET A 1 2.28 -9.56 -29.74
C MET A 1 1.80 -9.43 -28.29
N LYS A 2 2.61 -9.81 -27.30
CA LYS A 2 2.25 -9.64 -25.87
C LYS A 2 2.23 -8.14 -25.52
N LYS A 3 1.23 -7.68 -24.75
CA LYS A 3 1.21 -6.31 -24.21
C LYS A 3 2.33 -6.15 -23.19
N THR A 4 3.07 -5.04 -23.26
CA THR A 4 4.15 -4.70 -22.31
C THR A 4 3.61 -3.76 -21.24
N ALA A 5 3.78 -4.13 -19.97
CA ALA A 5 3.42 -3.30 -18.82
C ALA A 5 4.67 -2.87 -18.04
N LEU A 6 4.79 -1.58 -17.73
CA LEU A 6 5.79 -1.03 -16.83
C LEU A 6 5.20 -0.83 -15.44
N ILE A 7 5.83 -1.39 -14.42
CA ILE A 7 5.45 -1.20 -13.01
C ILE A 7 6.55 -0.40 -12.32
N THR A 8 6.26 0.83 -11.92
CA THR A 8 7.14 1.56 -11.00
C THR A 8 6.93 1.02 -9.59
N GLY A 9 8.00 0.86 -8.80
CA GLY A 9 7.87 0.34 -7.44
C GLY A 9 7.57 -1.17 -7.37
N VAL A 10 8.05 -1.94 -8.36
CA VAL A 10 7.83 -3.39 -8.47
C VAL A 10 8.27 -4.19 -7.24
N THR A 11 9.26 -3.69 -6.49
CA THR A 11 9.77 -4.33 -5.27
C THR A 11 8.93 -4.03 -4.02
N GLY A 12 7.88 -3.20 -4.16
CA GLY A 12 6.88 -2.94 -3.13
C GLY A 12 5.88 -4.09 -2.96
N GLN A 13 4.91 -3.90 -2.05
CA GLN A 13 3.82 -4.86 -1.86
C GLN A 13 3.03 -5.03 -3.14
N ASP A 14 2.40 -3.94 -3.60
CA ASP A 14 1.41 -4.01 -4.68
C ASP A 14 2.09 -4.32 -6.01
N GLY A 15 3.28 -3.73 -6.26
CA GLY A 15 4.08 -4.04 -7.43
C GLY A 15 4.41 -5.53 -7.56
N SER A 16 4.69 -6.22 -6.45
CA SER A 16 4.97 -7.66 -6.47
C SER A 16 3.72 -8.51 -6.76
N TYR A 17 2.54 -8.12 -6.27
CA TYR A 17 1.28 -8.82 -6.55
C TYR A 17 0.80 -8.53 -7.98
N LEU A 18 0.90 -7.27 -8.41
CA LEU A 18 0.52 -6.85 -9.76
C LEU A 18 1.41 -7.51 -10.81
N ALA A 19 2.72 -7.59 -10.60
CA ALA A 19 3.63 -8.28 -11.51
C ALA A 19 3.22 -9.76 -11.68
N GLN A 20 2.93 -10.46 -10.59
CA GLN A 20 2.44 -11.83 -10.63
C GLN A 20 1.12 -11.94 -11.41
N TYR A 21 0.15 -11.09 -11.11
CA TYR A 21 -1.15 -11.07 -11.78
C TYR A 21 -1.04 -10.79 -13.29
N LEU A 22 -0.20 -9.84 -13.70
CA LEU A 22 -0.02 -9.51 -15.12
C LEU A 22 0.70 -10.62 -15.90
N LEU A 23 1.64 -11.34 -15.26
CA LEU A 23 2.26 -12.53 -15.86
C LEU A 23 1.22 -13.63 -16.12
N GLU A 24 0.28 -13.85 -15.21
CA GLU A 24 -0.85 -14.78 -15.41
C GLU A 24 -1.73 -14.34 -16.61
N LYS A 25 -1.90 -13.03 -16.80
CA LYS A 25 -2.54 -12.42 -17.98
C LYS A 25 -1.66 -12.36 -19.24
N LYS A 26 -0.51 -13.03 -19.23
CA LYS A 26 0.44 -13.17 -20.36
C LYS A 26 1.06 -11.84 -20.84
N TYR A 27 1.13 -10.84 -19.98
CA TYR A 27 1.88 -9.60 -20.26
C TYR A 27 3.40 -9.87 -20.28
N LYS A 28 4.13 -9.04 -21.03
CA LYS A 28 5.55 -8.80 -20.76
C LYS A 28 5.62 -7.77 -19.64
N VAL A 29 6.18 -8.14 -18.49
CA VAL A 29 6.26 -7.25 -17.31
C VAL A 29 7.66 -6.67 -17.18
N LEU A 30 7.73 -5.34 -17.16
CA LEU A 30 8.92 -4.57 -16.84
C LEU A 30 8.81 -4.06 -15.40
N GLY A 31 9.76 -4.44 -14.56
CA GLY A 31 9.86 -3.97 -13.19
C GLY A 31 10.90 -2.86 -13.07
N MET A 32 10.47 -1.61 -12.84
CA MET A 32 11.40 -0.51 -12.64
C MET A 32 11.96 -0.52 -11.22
N ILE A 33 13.28 -0.44 -11.10
CA ILE A 33 14.00 -0.31 -9.83
C ILE A 33 14.94 0.88 -9.85
N ARG A 34 15.10 1.51 -8.69
CA ARG A 34 16.15 2.52 -8.49
C ARG A 34 17.50 1.84 -8.33
N ARG A 35 18.56 2.51 -8.78
CA ARG A 35 19.93 2.08 -8.48
C ARG A 35 20.24 2.37 -7.01
N THR A 36 20.50 1.33 -6.24
CA THR A 36 20.89 1.42 -4.83
C THR A 36 22.08 0.49 -4.56
N SER A 37 22.90 0.80 -3.55
CA SER A 37 24.04 -0.04 -3.15
C SER A 37 23.62 -1.43 -2.68
N THR A 38 22.38 -1.57 -2.21
CA THR A 38 21.77 -2.85 -1.87
C THR A 38 20.38 -2.91 -2.46
N ILE A 39 20.08 -3.97 -3.21
CA ILE A 39 18.76 -4.19 -3.82
C ILE A 39 18.09 -5.35 -3.10
N ASN A 40 16.82 -5.17 -2.71
CA ASN A 40 16.04 -6.19 -2.04
C ASN A 40 14.94 -6.71 -2.98
N PHE A 41 15.15 -7.91 -3.52
CA PHE A 41 14.21 -8.61 -4.39
C PHE A 41 13.31 -9.60 -3.65
N SER A 42 13.32 -9.64 -2.31
CA SER A 42 12.59 -10.65 -1.52
C SER A 42 11.12 -10.84 -1.93
N ARG A 43 10.41 -9.74 -2.23
CA ARG A 43 8.99 -9.79 -2.61
C ARG A 43 8.74 -10.33 -4.02
N ILE A 44 9.74 -10.30 -4.91
CA ILE A 44 9.63 -10.73 -6.30
C ILE A 44 10.55 -11.90 -6.64
N LYS A 45 11.30 -12.44 -5.68
CA LYS A 45 12.28 -13.52 -5.89
C LYS A 45 11.71 -14.72 -6.65
N HIS A 46 10.46 -15.08 -6.39
CA HIS A 46 9.76 -16.21 -7.01
C HIS A 46 9.28 -15.97 -8.46
N ILE A 47 9.37 -14.73 -8.96
CA ILE A 47 9.00 -14.34 -10.34
C ILE A 47 10.12 -13.53 -11.02
N GLN A 48 11.30 -13.42 -10.40
CA GLN A 48 12.36 -12.53 -10.86
C GLN A 48 12.90 -12.95 -12.24
N ASP A 49 12.93 -14.25 -12.51
CA ASP A 49 13.28 -14.87 -13.80
C ASP A 49 12.23 -14.65 -14.88
N LYS A 50 11.02 -14.22 -14.51
CA LYS A 50 9.87 -14.04 -15.41
C LYS A 50 9.58 -12.59 -15.76
N ILE A 51 10.23 -11.65 -15.10
CA ILE A 51 10.08 -10.21 -15.36
C ILE A 51 11.40 -9.61 -15.82
N GLU A 52 11.33 -8.56 -16.62
CA GLU A 52 12.52 -7.81 -17.02
C GLU A 52 12.73 -6.63 -16.06
N ILE A 53 13.86 -6.61 -15.36
CA ILE A 53 14.21 -5.54 -14.43
C ILE A 53 14.91 -4.41 -15.18
N VAL A 54 14.38 -3.19 -15.08
CA VAL A 54 14.93 -2.00 -15.72
C VAL A 54 15.30 -0.95 -14.68
N GLN A 55 16.39 -0.22 -14.90
CA GLN A 55 16.82 0.85 -14.00
C GLN A 55 16.18 2.17 -14.39
N GLY A 56 15.56 2.85 -13.42
CA GLY A 56 14.98 4.18 -13.58
C GLY A 56 14.58 4.78 -12.24
N ASP A 57 14.37 6.09 -12.21
CA ASP A 57 13.93 6.82 -11.03
C ASP A 57 12.82 7.82 -11.39
N LEU A 58 11.85 7.99 -10.49
CA LEU A 58 10.77 8.97 -10.69
C LEU A 58 11.28 10.41 -10.69
N ILE A 59 12.48 10.69 -10.16
CA ILE A 59 13.10 12.02 -10.23
C ILE A 59 14.00 12.20 -11.47
N ASP A 60 14.25 11.14 -12.24
CA ASP A 60 15.04 11.17 -13.48
C ASP A 60 14.13 10.97 -14.69
N GLN A 61 13.69 12.08 -15.29
CA GLN A 61 12.77 12.05 -16.42
C GLN A 61 13.36 11.39 -17.68
N LEU A 62 14.67 11.50 -17.90
CA LEU A 62 15.32 10.88 -19.06
C LEU A 62 15.24 9.36 -18.95
N SER A 63 15.47 8.81 -17.76
CA SER A 63 15.33 7.36 -17.53
C SER A 63 13.92 6.84 -17.87
N LEU A 64 12.87 7.61 -17.54
CA LEU A 64 11.50 7.25 -17.84
C LEU A 64 11.24 7.24 -19.35
N ILE A 65 11.69 8.29 -20.06
CA ILE A 65 11.55 8.41 -21.52
C ILE A 65 12.24 7.23 -22.22
N GLU A 66 13.48 6.91 -21.84
CA GLU A 66 14.25 5.82 -22.43
C GLU A 66 13.60 4.46 -22.21
N ILE A 67 13.06 4.19 -21.01
CA ILE A 67 12.33 2.94 -20.74
C ILE A 67 11.09 2.84 -21.64
N LEU A 68 10.27 3.89 -21.72
CA LEU A 68 9.04 3.86 -22.52
C LEU A 68 9.34 3.64 -24.01
N LYS A 69 10.35 4.34 -24.55
CA LYS A 69 10.77 4.22 -25.96
C LYS A 69 11.32 2.83 -26.27
N LYS A 70 12.33 2.38 -25.51
CA LYS A 70 13.08 1.14 -25.77
C LYS A 70 12.18 -0.09 -25.74
N TYR A 71 11.19 -0.11 -24.85
CA TYR A 71 10.40 -1.30 -24.58
C TYR A 71 8.99 -1.31 -25.18
N ASN A 72 8.61 -0.26 -25.92
CA ASN A 72 7.28 -0.13 -26.54
C ASN A 72 6.16 -0.43 -25.52
N VAL A 73 6.23 0.24 -24.38
CA VAL A 73 5.29 0.06 -23.26
C VAL A 73 3.86 0.39 -23.70
N LYS A 74 2.86 -0.31 -23.18
CA LYS A 74 1.44 -0.07 -23.47
C LYS A 74 0.61 0.27 -22.24
N GLU A 75 1.04 -0.17 -21.06
CA GLU A 75 0.41 0.16 -19.79
C GLU A 75 1.50 0.54 -18.77
N VAL A 76 1.31 1.64 -18.06
CA VAL A 76 2.18 2.10 -16.97
C VAL A 76 1.38 2.10 -15.68
N TYR A 77 1.88 1.37 -14.68
CA TYR A 77 1.33 1.34 -13.33
C TYR A 77 2.29 2.09 -12.39
N ASN A 78 1.94 3.32 -12.04
CA ASN A 78 2.78 4.16 -11.19
C ASN A 78 2.53 3.88 -9.71
N LEU A 79 3.24 2.89 -9.15
CA LEU A 79 3.10 2.46 -7.76
C LEU A 79 4.28 2.92 -6.87
N ALA A 80 5.38 3.42 -7.45
CA ALA A 80 6.48 3.99 -6.69
C ALA A 80 6.06 5.28 -5.99
N ALA A 81 6.44 5.40 -4.71
CA ALA A 81 6.25 6.60 -3.90
C ALA A 81 7.16 6.54 -2.65
N GLN A 82 7.38 7.69 -2.02
CA GLN A 82 7.69 7.70 -0.59
C GLN A 82 6.36 7.46 0.14
N SER A 83 6.06 6.21 0.50
CA SER A 83 4.72 5.79 0.91
C SER A 83 4.48 5.73 2.42
N PHE A 84 5.51 6.01 3.23
CA PHE A 84 5.38 5.98 4.68
C PHE A 84 4.99 7.36 5.23
N VAL A 85 3.74 7.48 5.65
CA VAL A 85 3.14 8.75 6.10
C VAL A 85 3.98 9.45 7.19
N PRO A 86 4.46 8.77 8.26
CA PRO A 86 5.33 9.40 9.26
C PRO A 86 6.62 10.01 8.69
N THR A 87 7.29 9.35 7.75
CA THR A 87 8.52 9.90 7.14
C THR A 87 8.23 11.16 6.31
N SER A 88 7.00 11.33 5.81
CA SER A 88 6.67 12.51 5.01
C SER A 88 6.78 13.84 5.76
N TRP A 89 6.60 13.86 7.10
CA TRP A 89 6.86 15.06 7.91
C TRP A 89 8.35 15.36 8.05
N ASN A 90 9.20 14.34 8.06
CA ASN A 90 10.65 14.50 8.17
C ASN A 90 11.31 14.83 6.83
N GLN A 91 10.69 14.39 5.73
CA GLN A 91 11.21 14.56 4.36
C GLN A 91 10.10 15.06 3.41
N PRO A 92 9.49 16.24 3.68
CA PRO A 92 8.34 16.72 2.90
C PRO A 92 8.71 17.05 1.46
N VAL A 93 9.85 17.69 1.23
CA VAL A 93 10.32 18.05 -0.13
C VAL A 93 10.58 16.80 -0.97
N LEU A 94 11.34 15.83 -0.43
CA LEU A 94 11.57 14.56 -1.12
C LEU A 94 10.25 13.80 -1.38
N THR A 95 9.31 13.85 -0.44
CA THR A 95 7.98 13.26 -0.63
C THR A 95 7.24 13.95 -1.78
N GLY A 96 7.32 15.27 -1.90
CA GLY A 96 6.83 16.05 -3.04
C GLY A 96 7.50 15.64 -4.36
N GLU A 97 8.83 15.62 -4.42
CA GLU A 97 9.58 15.28 -5.63
C GLU A 97 9.21 13.92 -6.20
N VAL A 98 9.12 12.90 -5.33
CA VAL A 98 8.84 11.53 -5.76
C VAL A 98 7.35 11.28 -5.96
N THR A 99 6.51 11.71 -5.01
CA THR A 99 5.09 11.30 -4.96
C THR A 99 4.14 12.26 -5.68
N ALA A 100 4.55 13.51 -5.86
CA ALA A 100 3.82 14.52 -6.62
C ALA A 100 4.45 14.73 -7.99
N LEU A 101 5.63 15.37 -8.07
CA LEU A 101 6.27 15.73 -9.34
C LEU A 101 6.73 14.49 -10.15
N GLY A 102 7.05 13.39 -9.48
CA GLY A 102 7.31 12.11 -10.15
C GLY A 102 6.13 11.62 -11.01
N VAL A 103 4.89 11.92 -10.61
CA VAL A 103 3.69 11.62 -11.41
C VAL A 103 3.70 12.45 -12.70
N THR A 104 3.96 13.75 -12.60
CA THR A 104 4.10 14.65 -13.75
C THR A 104 5.20 14.17 -14.70
N ARG A 105 6.35 13.73 -14.18
CA ARG A 105 7.45 13.25 -15.00
C ARG A 105 7.09 12.00 -15.79
N VAL A 106 6.32 11.07 -15.21
CA VAL A 106 5.81 9.89 -15.93
C VAL A 106 4.79 10.28 -17.01
N LEU A 107 3.86 11.17 -16.68
CA LEU A 107 2.84 11.66 -17.61
C LEU A 107 3.46 12.43 -18.79
N GLU A 108 4.45 13.29 -18.53
CA GLU A 108 5.22 13.95 -19.58
C GLU A 108 6.01 12.97 -20.44
N ALA A 109 6.64 11.96 -19.83
CA ALA A 109 7.32 10.92 -20.59
C ALA A 109 6.35 10.17 -21.52
N ILE A 110 5.12 9.87 -21.06
CA ILE A 110 4.06 9.29 -21.90
C ILE A 110 3.69 10.25 -23.04
N ARG A 111 3.43 11.53 -22.73
CA ARG A 111 3.05 12.55 -23.72
C ARG A 111 4.11 12.71 -24.82
N LEU A 112 5.38 12.66 -24.46
CA LEU A 112 6.51 12.80 -25.40
C LEU A 112 6.79 11.53 -26.22
N VAL A 113 6.49 10.35 -25.69
CA VAL A 113 6.85 9.06 -26.32
C VAL A 113 5.69 8.46 -27.11
N ASP A 114 4.55 8.25 -26.46
CA ASP A 114 3.35 7.67 -27.06
C ASP A 114 2.13 7.99 -26.17
N PRO A 115 1.33 9.03 -26.49
CA PRO A 115 0.13 9.39 -25.74
C PRO A 115 -0.93 8.28 -25.64
N LYS A 116 -0.81 7.21 -26.43
CA LYS A 116 -1.72 6.04 -26.37
C LYS A 116 -1.40 5.08 -25.21
N ILE A 117 -0.27 5.26 -24.52
CA ILE A 117 0.07 4.47 -23.33
C ILE A 117 -0.97 4.74 -22.25
N LYS A 118 -1.58 3.67 -21.72
CA LYS A 118 -2.53 3.77 -20.61
C LYS A 118 -1.79 3.92 -19.29
N PHE A 119 -2.24 4.83 -18.44
CA PHE A 119 -1.60 5.20 -17.19
C PHE A 119 -2.51 4.96 -15.98
N TYR A 120 -2.03 4.19 -15.01
CA TYR A 120 -2.64 4.04 -13.71
C TYR A 120 -1.82 4.80 -12.66
N GLN A 121 -2.47 5.72 -11.96
CA GLN A 121 -1.93 6.41 -10.80
C GLN A 121 -2.40 5.74 -9.51
N ALA A 122 -1.44 5.33 -8.66
CA ALA A 122 -1.73 4.90 -7.31
C ALA A 122 -2.08 6.11 -6.42
N SER A 123 -3.33 6.56 -6.48
CA SER A 123 -3.91 7.52 -5.54
C SER A 123 -4.20 6.85 -4.18
N SER A 124 -4.81 7.55 -3.23
CA SER A 124 -4.96 7.02 -1.86
C SER A 124 -6.12 7.63 -1.08
N SER A 125 -6.75 6.83 -0.23
CA SER A 125 -7.68 7.31 0.81
C SER A 125 -7.08 8.35 1.77
N GLU A 126 -5.75 8.45 1.92
CA GLU A 126 -5.11 9.50 2.73
C GLU A 126 -5.35 10.92 2.16
N MET A 127 -5.81 11.04 0.91
CA MET A 127 -6.26 12.30 0.32
C MET A 127 -7.51 12.86 1.04
N PHE A 128 -8.40 11.99 1.54
CA PHE A 128 -9.59 12.42 2.27
C PHE A 128 -9.26 13.02 3.64
N GLY A 129 -8.21 12.50 4.31
CA GLY A 129 -7.66 13.05 5.56
C GLY A 129 -8.69 13.39 6.64
N LYS A 130 -8.98 14.69 6.86
CA LYS A 130 -10.04 15.12 7.80
C LYS A 130 -11.40 15.01 7.12
N VAL A 131 -11.94 13.80 7.13
CA VAL A 131 -13.23 13.46 6.52
C VAL A 131 -14.38 14.27 7.11
N LYS A 132 -15.25 14.80 6.24
CA LYS A 132 -16.54 15.41 6.61
C LYS A 132 -17.72 14.46 6.37
N GLU A 133 -17.58 13.57 5.40
CA GLU A 133 -18.58 12.60 4.96
C GLU A 133 -18.04 11.18 5.14
N SER A 134 -18.91 10.22 5.44
CA SER A 134 -18.56 8.80 5.52
C SER A 134 -19.79 7.94 5.20
N PRO A 135 -19.66 6.89 4.37
CA PRO A 135 -18.45 6.48 3.65
C PRO A 135 -17.97 7.52 2.62
N GLN A 136 -16.70 7.47 2.23
CA GLN A 136 -16.13 8.36 1.22
C GLN A 136 -16.18 7.69 -0.17
N ASP A 137 -16.64 8.43 -1.17
CA ASP A 137 -16.75 8.03 -2.57
C ASP A 137 -15.85 8.90 -3.48
N GLU A 138 -15.98 8.80 -4.80
CA GLU A 138 -15.22 9.59 -5.77
C GLU A 138 -15.52 11.09 -5.73
N ASN A 139 -16.68 11.50 -5.20
CA ASN A 139 -17.11 12.91 -5.14
C ASN A 139 -16.75 13.59 -3.80
N THR A 140 -16.38 12.80 -2.80
CA THR A 140 -16.05 13.29 -1.46
C THR A 140 -14.85 14.24 -1.51
N ARG A 141 -14.98 15.43 -0.94
CA ARG A 141 -13.92 16.45 -0.96
C ARG A 141 -12.66 16.00 -0.22
N PHE A 142 -11.51 16.17 -0.86
CA PHE A 142 -10.20 15.93 -0.22
C PHE A 142 -9.86 16.97 0.85
N HIS A 143 -9.26 16.50 1.94
CA HIS A 143 -8.74 17.32 3.03
C HIS A 143 -7.49 16.66 3.64
N PRO A 144 -6.37 16.58 2.91
CA PRO A 144 -5.19 15.84 3.33
C PRO A 144 -4.62 16.35 4.67
N ARG A 145 -3.99 15.46 5.43
CA ARG A 145 -3.48 15.74 6.79
C ARG A 145 -1.98 15.45 6.96
N SER A 146 -1.25 15.24 5.86
CA SER A 146 0.19 14.99 5.88
C SER A 146 0.82 15.47 4.56
N PRO A 147 2.15 15.72 4.51
CA PRO A 147 2.84 15.99 3.26
C PRO A 147 2.63 14.87 2.23
N TYR A 148 2.58 13.61 2.66
CA TYR A 148 2.18 12.50 1.79
C TYR A 148 0.79 12.67 1.17
N GLY A 149 -0.22 12.99 1.99
CA GLY A 149 -1.59 13.19 1.52
C GLY A 149 -1.69 14.36 0.54
N VAL A 150 -1.00 15.47 0.81
CA VAL A 150 -0.92 16.63 -0.09
C VAL A 150 -0.28 16.24 -1.42
N SER A 151 0.86 15.53 -1.40
CA SER A 151 1.51 15.07 -2.62
C SER A 151 0.64 14.12 -3.44
N LYS A 152 -0.15 13.26 -2.79
CA LYS A 152 -1.12 12.38 -3.48
C LYS A 152 -2.27 13.15 -4.11
N VAL A 153 -2.76 14.21 -3.47
CA VAL A 153 -3.76 15.11 -4.08
C VAL A 153 -3.21 15.79 -5.33
N TYR A 154 -1.95 16.25 -5.33
CA TYR A 154 -1.31 16.74 -6.55
C TYR A 154 -1.26 15.66 -7.63
N GLY A 155 -0.77 14.46 -7.29
CA GLY A 155 -0.69 13.33 -8.22
C GLY A 155 -2.05 12.94 -8.82
N TYR A 156 -3.11 13.04 -8.02
CA TYR A 156 -4.48 12.84 -8.47
C TYR A 156 -4.90 13.88 -9.51
N TRP A 157 -4.78 15.17 -9.19
CA TRP A 157 -5.24 16.25 -10.06
C TRP A 157 -4.40 16.39 -11.33
N ILE A 158 -3.09 16.17 -11.28
CA ILE A 158 -2.27 16.21 -12.50
C ILE A 158 -2.64 15.07 -13.45
N THR A 159 -3.02 13.90 -12.92
CA THR A 159 -3.50 12.77 -13.74
C THR A 159 -4.81 13.14 -14.45
N ILE A 160 -5.76 13.78 -13.74
CA ILE A 160 -7.01 14.27 -14.32
C ILE A 160 -6.74 15.32 -15.39
N ASN A 161 -5.88 16.30 -15.09
CA ASN A 161 -5.56 17.37 -16.02
C ASN A 161 -4.95 16.84 -17.32
N TYR A 162 -4.05 15.85 -17.26
CA TYR A 162 -3.46 15.23 -18.46
C TYR A 162 -4.48 14.40 -19.25
N ARG A 163 -5.42 13.76 -18.56
CA ARG A 163 -6.55 13.08 -19.20
C ARG A 163 -7.43 14.06 -19.98
N GLU A 164 -7.72 15.22 -19.40
CA GLU A 164 -8.61 16.23 -19.99
C GLU A 164 -7.93 17.13 -21.03
N SER A 165 -6.63 17.39 -20.88
CA SER A 165 -5.89 18.35 -21.73
C SER A 165 -5.19 17.69 -22.91
N TYR A 166 -4.85 16.39 -22.81
CA TYR A 166 -4.04 15.68 -23.81
C TYR A 166 -4.63 14.34 -24.24
N ASP A 167 -5.88 14.02 -23.84
CA ASP A 167 -6.58 12.77 -24.13
C ASP A 167 -5.81 11.49 -23.71
N ILE A 168 -4.89 11.62 -22.75
CA ILE A 168 -4.17 10.46 -22.21
C ILE A 168 -5.14 9.61 -21.40
N PHE A 169 -5.13 8.29 -21.64
CA PHE A 169 -5.90 7.35 -20.82
C PHE A 169 -5.27 7.25 -19.42
N GLY A 170 -5.65 8.15 -18.51
CA GLY A 170 -5.16 8.22 -17.13
C GLY A 170 -6.25 7.91 -16.10
N CYS A 171 -6.03 6.93 -15.24
CA CYS A 171 -6.97 6.55 -14.17
C CYS A 171 -6.35 6.76 -12.79
N ASN A 172 -7.14 7.26 -11.84
CA ASN A 172 -6.80 7.24 -10.42
C ASN A 172 -7.50 6.07 -9.71
N GLY A 173 -6.70 5.18 -9.14
CA GLY A 173 -7.21 4.28 -8.10
C GLY A 173 -7.17 4.96 -6.74
N ILE A 174 -8.32 5.36 -6.20
CA ILE A 174 -8.46 5.91 -4.85
C ILE A 174 -8.55 4.75 -3.85
N LEU A 175 -7.42 4.07 -3.65
CA LEU A 175 -7.39 2.84 -2.86
C LEU A 175 -7.36 3.15 -1.35
N PHE A 176 -8.25 2.48 -0.62
CA PHE A 176 -8.22 2.39 0.84
C PHE A 176 -7.08 1.49 1.31
N ASN A 177 -6.86 1.37 2.62
CA ASN A 177 -5.75 0.57 3.14
C ASN A 177 -5.88 -0.88 2.67
N HIS A 178 -4.78 -1.44 2.16
CA HIS A 178 -4.73 -2.81 1.73
C HIS A 178 -3.39 -3.42 2.12
N GLU A 179 -3.48 -4.62 2.67
CA GLU A 179 -2.43 -5.22 3.46
C GLU A 179 -2.20 -6.65 2.96
N SER A 180 -1.08 -7.24 3.38
CA SER A 180 -0.73 -8.61 3.01
C SER A 180 0.46 -9.12 3.83
N PRO A 181 0.80 -10.41 3.72
CA PRO A 181 2.09 -10.94 4.14
C PRO A 181 3.33 -10.31 3.48
N ARG A 182 3.17 -9.44 2.48
CA ARG A 182 4.27 -8.68 1.85
C ARG A 182 4.35 -7.22 2.30
N ARG A 183 3.44 -6.75 3.18
CA ARG A 183 3.44 -5.37 3.71
C ARG A 183 4.76 -5.03 4.40
N GLY A 184 5.21 -3.77 4.32
CA GLY A 184 6.36 -3.28 5.08
C GLY A 184 6.11 -3.33 6.60
N ILE A 185 7.12 -3.71 7.39
CA ILE A 185 7.02 -3.88 8.85
C ILE A 185 6.76 -2.53 9.56
N GLU A 186 7.08 -1.42 8.91
CA GLU A 186 6.81 -0.06 9.38
C GLU A 186 5.31 0.28 9.46
N PHE A 187 4.46 -0.40 8.68
CA PHE A 187 3.01 -0.18 8.70
C PHE A 187 2.34 -0.92 9.85
N VAL A 188 1.30 -0.33 10.43
CA VAL A 188 0.71 -0.76 11.72
C VAL A 188 0.27 -2.23 11.73
N THR A 189 -0.36 -2.71 10.67
CA THR A 189 -0.86 -4.09 10.52
C THR A 189 0.27 -5.11 10.58
N ARG A 190 1.33 -4.88 9.79
CA ARG A 190 2.50 -5.75 9.77
C ARG A 190 3.36 -5.64 11.01
N LYS A 191 3.47 -4.43 11.58
CA LYS A 191 4.09 -4.22 12.89
C LYS A 191 3.41 -5.03 13.98
N ILE A 192 2.07 -5.12 13.94
CA ILE A 192 1.31 -5.95 14.87
C ILE A 192 1.62 -7.44 14.64
N THR A 193 1.50 -7.95 13.42
CA THR A 193 1.70 -9.39 13.17
C THR A 193 3.14 -9.84 13.41
N ASP A 194 4.15 -9.05 13.00
CA ASP A 194 5.56 -9.29 13.33
C ASP A 194 5.80 -9.23 14.84
N GLY A 195 5.23 -8.23 15.53
CA GLY A 195 5.34 -8.09 16.98
C GLY A 195 4.72 -9.26 17.75
N VAL A 196 3.55 -9.75 17.32
CA VAL A 196 2.89 -10.94 17.86
C VAL A 196 3.79 -12.17 17.69
N ALA A 197 4.36 -12.38 16.50
CA ALA A 197 5.26 -13.50 16.25
C ALA A 197 6.55 -13.40 17.07
N ARG A 198 7.18 -12.22 17.14
CA ARG A 198 8.35 -11.97 18.02
C ARG A 198 8.06 -12.29 19.47
N ILE A 199 6.89 -11.91 19.98
CA ILE A 199 6.47 -12.23 21.36
C ILE A 199 6.29 -13.74 21.53
N LYS A 200 5.63 -14.41 20.57
CA LYS A 200 5.40 -15.85 20.61
C LYS A 200 6.69 -16.65 20.72
N TYR A 201 7.72 -16.28 19.96
CA TYR A 201 9.02 -16.94 19.96
C TYR A 201 10.03 -16.37 20.97
N GLY A 202 9.62 -15.43 21.83
CA GLY A 202 10.47 -14.90 22.91
C GLY A 202 11.50 -13.85 22.49
N TYR A 203 11.44 -13.35 21.25
CA TYR A 203 12.33 -12.31 20.74
C TYR A 203 11.92 -10.89 21.16
N SER A 204 10.69 -10.69 21.61
CA SER A 204 10.23 -9.44 22.22
C SER A 204 9.34 -9.71 23.43
N LYS A 205 9.36 -8.80 24.40
CA LYS A 205 8.47 -8.87 25.57
C LYS A 205 7.12 -8.18 25.32
N GLN A 206 7.09 -7.16 24.46
CA GLN A 206 5.93 -6.31 24.24
C GLN A 206 5.95 -5.63 22.87
N LEU A 207 4.76 -5.29 22.37
CA LEU A 207 4.51 -4.49 21.19
C LEU A 207 4.18 -3.05 21.59
N ARG A 208 4.84 -2.07 20.97
CA ARG A 208 4.63 -0.64 21.22
C ARG A 208 3.85 -0.01 20.07
N LEU A 209 2.71 0.62 20.33
CA LEU A 209 1.84 1.23 19.33
C LEU A 209 1.49 2.69 19.69
N GLY A 210 0.95 3.43 18.71
CA GLY A 210 0.43 4.77 18.93
C GLY A 210 -1.07 4.74 19.24
N ASN A 211 -1.84 5.41 18.40
CA ASN A 211 -3.29 5.52 18.53
C ASN A 211 -4.02 4.19 18.25
N LEU A 212 -4.49 3.52 19.32
CA LEU A 212 -5.27 2.27 19.23
C LEU A 212 -6.69 2.47 18.70
N ASN A 213 -7.20 3.70 18.75
CA ASN A 213 -8.58 4.03 18.40
C ASN A 213 -8.75 4.47 16.94
N ALA A 214 -7.65 4.63 16.19
CA ALA A 214 -7.69 4.91 14.76
C ALA A 214 -8.43 3.78 14.03
N LYS A 215 -9.40 4.13 13.19
CA LYS A 215 -10.19 3.19 12.39
C LYS A 215 -9.82 3.27 10.92
N ARG A 216 -9.69 2.11 10.27
CA ARG A 216 -9.32 1.99 8.86
C ARG A 216 -10.13 0.89 8.19
N ASP A 217 -10.35 1.09 6.90
CA ASP A 217 -10.88 0.11 5.97
C ASP A 217 -9.70 -0.67 5.38
N TRP A 218 -9.57 -1.94 5.76
CA TRP A 218 -8.41 -2.79 5.43
C TRP A 218 -8.82 -3.95 4.53
N GLY A 219 -8.42 -3.89 3.26
CA GLY A 219 -8.55 -4.98 2.29
C GLY A 219 -7.27 -5.77 2.05
N TYR A 220 -7.35 -6.77 1.18
CA TYR A 220 -6.19 -7.56 0.75
C TYR A 220 -5.56 -6.98 -0.52
N ALA A 221 -4.23 -6.82 -0.51
CA ALA A 221 -3.50 -6.24 -1.65
C ALA A 221 -3.69 -7.02 -2.96
N GLY A 222 -3.83 -8.35 -2.90
CA GLY A 222 -4.07 -9.18 -4.08
C GLY A 222 -5.42 -8.88 -4.76
N ASP A 223 -6.44 -8.50 -4.00
CA ASP A 223 -7.73 -8.07 -4.57
C ASP A 223 -7.62 -6.71 -5.24
N TYR A 224 -6.83 -5.82 -4.64
CA TYR A 224 -6.73 -4.42 -5.06
C TYR A 224 -5.93 -4.29 -6.36
N VAL A 225 -4.89 -5.09 -6.57
CA VAL A 225 -4.13 -5.07 -7.84
C VAL A 225 -4.98 -5.52 -9.04
N ARG A 226 -6.00 -6.35 -8.83
CA ARG A 226 -6.97 -6.71 -9.87
C ARG A 226 -7.78 -5.48 -10.29
N ALA A 227 -8.22 -4.66 -9.34
CA ALA A 227 -8.90 -3.40 -9.66
C ALA A 227 -8.02 -2.46 -10.50
N MET A 228 -6.72 -2.34 -10.17
CA MET A 228 -5.77 -1.52 -10.94
C MET A 228 -5.74 -1.93 -12.42
N HIS A 229 -5.64 -3.24 -12.69
CA HIS A 229 -5.67 -3.77 -14.06
C HIS A 229 -7.00 -3.52 -14.74
N LEU A 230 -8.12 -3.80 -14.06
CA LEU A 230 -9.48 -3.63 -14.59
C LEU A 230 -9.77 -2.18 -15.01
N MET A 231 -9.25 -1.18 -14.28
CA MET A 231 -9.39 0.24 -14.66
C MET A 231 -8.78 0.51 -16.03
N LEU A 232 -7.58 -0.01 -16.31
CA LEU A 232 -6.93 0.17 -17.61
C LEU A 232 -7.58 -0.65 -18.75
N GLN A 233 -8.44 -1.61 -18.43
CA GLN A 233 -9.19 -2.37 -19.44
C GLN A 233 -10.50 -1.69 -19.87
N GLN A 234 -10.91 -0.61 -19.21
CA GLN A 234 -12.13 0.12 -19.56
C GLN A 234 -12.02 0.82 -20.93
N LYS A 235 -13.19 1.12 -21.51
CA LYS A 235 -13.29 1.87 -22.78
C LYS A 235 -12.88 3.34 -22.60
N LYS A 236 -13.23 3.95 -21.46
CA LYS A 236 -12.88 5.32 -21.11
C LYS A 236 -12.12 5.34 -19.79
N PRO A 237 -11.13 6.24 -19.63
CA PRO A 237 -10.43 6.42 -18.37
C PRO A 237 -11.36 7.10 -17.34
N ASP A 238 -11.29 6.65 -16.09
CA ASP A 238 -12.04 7.23 -14.98
C ASP A 238 -11.34 6.92 -13.64
N ASP A 239 -11.84 7.50 -12.56
CA ASP A 239 -11.34 7.37 -11.19
C ASP A 239 -12.31 6.54 -10.35
N TYR A 240 -11.75 5.71 -9.46
CA TYR A 240 -12.54 4.74 -8.69
C TYR A 240 -12.05 4.61 -7.25
N VAL A 241 -12.98 4.66 -6.30
CA VAL A 241 -12.76 4.22 -4.93
C VAL A 241 -12.73 2.70 -4.88
N ILE A 242 -11.67 2.17 -4.28
CA ILE A 242 -11.48 0.73 -4.05
C ILE A 242 -11.32 0.51 -2.55
N SER A 243 -12.30 -0.16 -1.95
CA SER A 243 -12.42 -0.35 -0.51
C SER A 243 -13.11 -1.68 -0.19
N THR A 244 -13.13 -2.04 1.09
CA THR A 244 -13.99 -3.14 1.57
C THR A 244 -15.38 -2.66 1.96
N GLY A 245 -15.52 -1.37 2.34
CA GLY A 245 -16.76 -0.83 2.90
C GLY A 245 -16.91 -1.10 4.40
N GLU A 246 -15.94 -1.80 5.02
CA GLU A 246 -15.90 -2.10 6.45
C GLU A 246 -14.77 -1.32 7.12
N THR A 247 -14.89 -1.01 8.42
CA THR A 247 -13.84 -0.30 9.15
C THR A 247 -13.61 -0.94 10.52
N HIS A 248 -12.34 -1.10 10.88
CA HIS A 248 -11.92 -1.67 12.15
C HIS A 248 -10.87 -0.79 12.81
N SER A 249 -10.84 -0.81 14.14
CA SER A 249 -9.82 -0.11 14.92
C SER A 249 -8.49 -0.87 14.94
N VAL A 250 -7.39 -0.14 15.18
CA VAL A 250 -6.07 -0.74 15.48
C VAL A 250 -6.16 -1.70 16.67
N ARG A 251 -7.01 -1.37 17.66
CA ARG A 251 -7.32 -2.25 18.81
C ARG A 251 -7.91 -3.59 18.38
N GLU A 252 -8.97 -3.57 17.56
CA GLU A 252 -9.58 -4.80 17.04
C GLU A 252 -8.55 -5.63 16.29
N PHE A 253 -7.72 -5.01 15.42
CA PHE A 253 -6.64 -5.71 14.73
C PHE A 253 -5.70 -6.42 15.71
N CYS A 254 -5.27 -5.75 16.80
CA CYS A 254 -4.47 -6.36 17.84
C CYS A 254 -5.19 -7.55 18.49
N GLU A 255 -6.44 -7.39 18.90
CA GLU A 255 -7.21 -8.45 19.56
C GLU A 255 -7.29 -9.71 18.70
N TYR A 256 -7.65 -9.58 17.41
CA TYR A 256 -7.69 -10.70 16.48
C TYR A 256 -6.31 -11.32 16.25
N ALA A 257 -5.27 -10.49 16.06
CA ALA A 257 -3.93 -10.99 15.78
C ALA A 257 -3.33 -11.77 16.98
N PHE A 258 -3.49 -11.25 18.19
CA PHE A 258 -3.04 -11.94 19.40
C PHE A 258 -3.85 -13.21 19.68
N LYS A 259 -5.18 -13.18 19.45
CA LYS A 259 -6.04 -14.36 19.58
C LYS A 259 -5.57 -15.49 18.66
N LYS A 260 -5.23 -15.18 17.40
CA LYS A 260 -4.67 -16.14 16.43
C LYS A 260 -3.35 -16.77 16.90
N ALA A 261 -2.54 -16.05 17.67
CA ALA A 261 -1.30 -16.60 18.26
C ALA A 261 -1.50 -17.28 19.63
N GLY A 262 -2.75 -17.42 20.09
CA GLY A 262 -3.09 -18.07 21.36
C GLY A 262 -3.01 -17.16 22.59
N TYR A 263 -3.13 -15.84 22.41
CA TYR A 263 -3.16 -14.86 23.50
C TYR A 263 -4.52 -14.16 23.57
N ASP A 264 -5.15 -14.18 24.74
CA ASP A 264 -6.36 -13.40 25.02
C ASP A 264 -5.98 -12.09 25.73
N ILE A 265 -6.26 -10.94 25.09
CA ILE A 265 -5.91 -9.61 25.61
C ILE A 265 -7.09 -8.99 26.36
N LYS A 266 -6.80 -8.44 27.54
CA LYS A 266 -7.68 -7.50 28.25
C LYS A 266 -7.01 -6.13 28.31
N TRP A 267 -7.71 -5.10 27.88
CA TRP A 267 -7.24 -3.72 27.98
C TRP A 267 -7.43 -3.16 29.40
N LYS A 268 -6.42 -2.42 29.88
CA LYS A 268 -6.45 -1.72 31.17
C LYS A 268 -5.88 -0.32 31.00
N GLY A 269 -6.43 0.64 31.75
CA GLY A 269 -6.06 2.06 31.63
C GLY A 269 -6.80 2.76 30.49
N LYS A 270 -6.44 4.02 30.22
CA LYS A 270 -7.02 4.86 29.18
C LYS A 270 -5.93 5.72 28.53
N GLY A 271 -6.14 6.09 27.27
CA GLY A 271 -5.27 6.99 26.52
C GLY A 271 -3.81 6.50 26.50
N LYS A 272 -2.87 7.39 26.81
CA LYS A 272 -1.42 7.09 26.82
C LYS A 272 -1.00 6.05 27.87
N LYS A 273 -1.81 5.85 28.92
CA LYS A 273 -1.54 4.85 29.98
C LYS A 273 -2.20 3.49 29.69
N GLU A 274 -2.88 3.37 28.55
CA GLU A 274 -3.55 2.13 28.17
C GLU A 274 -2.56 1.01 27.82
N LYS A 275 -2.88 -0.21 28.26
CA LYS A 275 -2.07 -1.40 28.08
C LYS A 275 -2.94 -2.61 27.72
N GLY A 276 -2.43 -3.45 26.83
CA GLY A 276 -3.00 -4.77 26.52
C GLY A 276 -2.32 -5.85 27.36
N VAL A 277 -3.07 -6.49 28.26
CA VAL A 277 -2.56 -7.50 29.20
C VAL A 277 -3.10 -8.88 28.85
N CYS A 278 -2.22 -9.87 28.75
CA CYS A 278 -2.63 -11.26 28.53
C CYS A 278 -3.42 -11.79 29.74
N LYS A 279 -4.63 -12.31 29.54
CA LYS A 279 -5.49 -12.80 30.63
C LYS A 279 -4.86 -13.96 31.40
N LYS A 280 -4.21 -14.89 30.70
CA LYS A 280 -3.59 -16.10 31.28
C LYS A 280 -2.30 -15.77 32.03
N SER A 281 -1.35 -15.11 31.38
CA SER A 281 -0.02 -14.86 31.97
C SER A 281 0.09 -13.59 32.80
N LYS A 282 -0.93 -12.71 32.76
CA LYS A 282 -0.93 -11.35 33.34
C LYS A 282 0.19 -10.43 32.84
N LYS A 283 0.99 -10.87 31.85
CA LYS A 283 2.04 -10.06 31.23
C LYS A 283 1.42 -8.97 30.34
N THR A 284 2.02 -7.79 30.37
CA THR A 284 1.69 -6.72 29.42
C THR A 284 2.30 -7.05 28.07
N LEU A 285 1.46 -7.18 27.04
CA LEU A 285 1.88 -7.52 25.68
C LEU A 285 1.82 -6.32 24.74
N VAL A 286 0.97 -5.34 25.01
CA VAL A 286 0.83 -4.13 24.21
C VAL A 286 0.94 -2.90 25.11
N VAL A 287 1.70 -1.91 24.69
CA VAL A 287 1.81 -0.60 25.35
C VAL A 287 1.64 0.53 24.34
N VAL A 288 1.04 1.64 24.79
CA VAL A 288 0.97 2.88 24.02
C VAL A 288 2.28 3.67 24.20
N ASP A 289 2.81 4.21 23.11
CA ASP A 289 4.07 4.95 23.05
C ASP A 289 3.89 6.19 22.17
N GLU A 290 4.16 7.37 22.74
CA GLU A 290 3.88 8.67 22.13
C GLU A 290 4.61 8.90 20.82
N ARG A 291 5.77 8.25 20.65
CA ARG A 291 6.59 8.35 19.43
C ARG A 291 5.90 7.82 18.16
N TYR A 292 4.80 7.08 18.31
CA TYR A 292 4.02 6.57 17.17
C TYR A 292 2.75 7.37 16.88
N PHE A 293 2.51 8.48 17.59
CA PHE A 293 1.43 9.41 17.24
C PHE A 293 1.86 10.31 16.09
N ARG A 294 0.89 10.69 15.24
CA ARG A 294 1.11 11.59 14.12
C ARG A 294 0.85 13.04 14.56
N PRO A 295 1.55 14.05 13.98
CA PRO A 295 1.23 15.47 14.23
C PRO A 295 -0.22 15.81 13.87
N ALA A 296 -0.73 15.21 12.80
CA ALA A 296 -2.12 15.31 12.39
C ALA A 296 -2.64 13.90 12.06
N GLU A 297 -3.61 13.45 12.85
CA GLU A 297 -4.20 12.11 12.72
C GLU A 297 -5.33 12.09 11.68
N VAL A 298 -5.50 10.92 11.06
CA VAL A 298 -6.70 10.54 10.30
C VAL A 298 -7.49 9.57 11.17
N HIS A 299 -8.66 9.98 11.65
CA HIS A 299 -9.39 9.20 12.66
C HIS A 299 -10.18 8.04 12.08
N LEU A 300 -10.84 8.26 10.95
CA LEU A 300 -11.75 7.31 10.32
C LEU A 300 -11.55 7.35 8.80
N LEU A 301 -11.43 6.16 8.21
CA LEU A 301 -11.53 5.93 6.76
C LEU A 301 -12.48 4.75 6.54
N LYS A 302 -13.47 4.94 5.67
CA LYS A 302 -14.44 3.93 5.23
C LYS A 302 -14.88 4.30 3.81
N GLY A 303 -14.54 3.47 2.82
CA GLY A 303 -14.81 3.81 1.42
C GLY A 303 -16.12 3.22 0.91
N ASP A 304 -16.78 3.90 -0.02
CA ASP A 304 -17.87 3.37 -0.83
C ASP A 304 -17.33 2.97 -2.22
N TYR A 305 -17.27 1.67 -2.50
CA TYR A 305 -16.80 1.14 -3.79
C TYR A 305 -17.93 0.85 -4.78
N SER A 306 -19.14 1.41 -4.58
CA SER A 306 -20.32 1.14 -5.40
C SER A 306 -20.09 1.36 -6.89
N LYS A 307 -19.34 2.40 -7.27
CA LYS A 307 -18.96 2.66 -8.67
C LYS A 307 -18.10 1.53 -9.24
N ALA A 308 -17.04 1.13 -8.54
CA ALA A 308 -16.18 0.01 -8.94
C ALA A 308 -16.95 -1.31 -9.07
N LYS A 309 -17.90 -1.57 -8.16
CA LYS A 309 -18.78 -2.74 -8.23
C LYS A 309 -19.67 -2.72 -9.48
N LYS A 310 -20.25 -1.57 -9.80
CA LYS A 310 -21.15 -1.41 -10.94
C LYS A 310 -20.41 -1.49 -12.27
N GLU A 311 -19.29 -0.79 -12.41
CA GLU A 311 -18.61 -0.54 -13.68
C GLU A 311 -17.46 -1.51 -13.94
N LEU A 312 -16.60 -1.76 -12.94
CA LEU A 312 -15.48 -2.69 -13.05
C LEU A 312 -15.87 -4.15 -12.77
N LYS A 313 -17.09 -4.36 -12.24
CA LYS A 313 -17.54 -5.66 -11.69
C LYS A 313 -16.60 -6.19 -10.61
N TRP A 314 -15.94 -5.28 -9.89
CA TRP A 314 -14.98 -5.61 -8.84
C TRP A 314 -15.66 -5.65 -7.46
N LYS A 315 -15.23 -6.58 -6.61
CA LYS A 315 -15.59 -6.63 -5.18
C LYS A 315 -14.42 -7.21 -4.39
N PRO A 316 -14.25 -6.83 -3.10
CA PRO A 316 -13.28 -7.49 -2.23
C PRO A 316 -13.67 -8.98 -2.05
N GLU A 317 -12.68 -9.86 -1.99
CA GLU A 317 -12.90 -11.31 -1.75
C GLU A 317 -12.41 -11.73 -0.37
N VAL A 318 -11.34 -11.12 0.13
CA VAL A 318 -10.77 -11.44 1.44
C VAL A 318 -11.37 -10.56 2.53
N SER A 319 -11.97 -11.19 3.55
CA SER A 319 -12.49 -10.48 4.73
C SER A 319 -11.38 -10.00 5.66
N PHE A 320 -11.71 -9.05 6.55
CA PHE A 320 -10.79 -8.56 7.58
C PHE A 320 -10.18 -9.68 8.44
N LYS A 321 -10.99 -10.66 8.86
CA LYS A 321 -10.51 -11.77 9.72
C LYS A 321 -9.56 -12.71 8.97
N GLU A 322 -9.85 -13.00 7.71
CA GLU A 322 -8.97 -13.82 6.85
C GLU A 322 -7.64 -13.11 6.60
N LEU A 323 -7.68 -11.81 6.30
CA LEU A 323 -6.49 -10.97 6.14
C LEU A 323 -5.60 -11.01 7.39
N VAL A 324 -6.16 -10.75 8.58
CA VAL A 324 -5.40 -10.80 9.83
C VAL A 324 -4.83 -12.19 10.09
N GLY A 325 -5.62 -13.25 9.86
CA GLY A 325 -5.19 -14.64 9.98
C GLY A 325 -3.99 -14.95 9.09
N MET A 326 -4.12 -14.67 7.79
CA MET A 326 -3.07 -14.89 6.79
C MET A 326 -1.76 -14.19 7.16
N MET A 327 -1.84 -12.93 7.63
CA MET A 327 -0.66 -12.16 8.02
C MET A 327 0.03 -12.74 9.27
N VAL A 328 -0.74 -13.12 10.30
CA VAL A 328 -0.20 -13.71 11.53
C VAL A 328 0.42 -15.07 11.25
N GLU A 329 -0.27 -15.93 10.50
CA GLU A 329 0.19 -17.28 10.15
C GLU A 329 1.51 -17.21 9.38
N HIS A 330 1.62 -16.33 8.39
CA HIS A 330 2.87 -16.11 7.66
C HIS A 330 4.01 -15.63 8.58
N ASP A 331 3.76 -14.66 9.45
CA ASP A 331 4.82 -14.15 10.33
C ASP A 331 5.23 -15.18 11.39
N LEU A 332 4.30 -15.97 11.93
CA LEU A 332 4.62 -17.10 12.81
C LEU A 332 5.53 -18.11 12.10
N TYR A 333 5.16 -18.54 10.90
CA TYR A 333 5.97 -19.46 10.09
C TYR A 333 7.39 -18.90 9.84
N ARG A 334 7.51 -17.61 9.47
CA ARG A 334 8.81 -16.95 9.24
C ARG A 334 9.73 -17.00 10.47
N TYR A 335 9.19 -16.80 11.67
CA TYR A 335 9.98 -16.89 12.91
C TYR A 335 10.23 -18.33 13.35
N GLU A 336 9.33 -19.25 13.05
CA GLU A 336 9.55 -20.68 13.27
C GLU A 336 10.76 -21.18 12.49
N GLU A 337 10.79 -20.90 11.18
CA GLU A 337 11.90 -21.28 10.29
C GLU A 337 13.20 -20.59 10.68
N MET A 338 13.15 -19.32 11.06
CA MET A 338 14.31 -18.60 11.57
C MET A 338 14.87 -19.26 12.84
N LYS A 339 14.01 -19.69 13.77
CA LYS A 339 14.41 -20.38 14.99
C LYS A 339 15.02 -21.75 14.70
N LYS A 340 14.44 -22.53 13.78
CA LYS A 340 14.98 -23.83 13.33
C LYS A 340 16.38 -23.70 12.74
N GLN A 341 16.64 -22.62 12.00
CA GLN A 341 17.94 -22.33 11.38
C GLN A 341 18.98 -21.75 12.36
N GLY A 342 18.65 -21.58 13.65
CA GLY A 342 19.56 -20.95 14.63
C GLY A 342 19.77 -19.45 14.41
N ASN A 343 19.00 -18.83 13.52
CA ASN A 343 19.11 -17.41 13.19
C ASN A 343 18.42 -16.53 14.25
N LYS A 344 18.91 -15.31 14.43
CA LYS A 344 18.27 -14.30 15.30
C LYS A 344 17.68 -13.17 14.46
N PRO A 345 16.51 -12.64 14.83
CA PRO A 345 15.97 -11.49 14.12
C PRO A 345 16.85 -10.27 14.32
N ARG A 346 16.95 -9.45 13.27
CA ARG A 346 17.57 -8.12 13.39
C ARG A 346 16.77 -7.29 14.40
N LYS A 347 17.50 -6.61 15.29
CA LYS A 347 16.96 -5.86 16.42
C LYS A 347 15.92 -4.83 15.98
#